data_AF-A0A515A9P0-F1
#
_entry.id   AF-A0A515A9P0-F1
#
_cell.length_a   1.000
_cell.length_b   1.000
_cell.length_c   1.000
_cell.angle_alpha   90.00
_cell.angle_beta   90.00
_cell.angle_gamma   90.00
#
_symmetry.space_group_name_H-M   'P 1'
#
loop_
_entity.id
_entity.type
_entity.pdbx_description
1 polymer ?
#
loop_
_entity_poly.entity_id
_entity_poly.type
_entity_poly.pdbx_seq_one_letter_code
_entity_poly.pdbx_strand_id
1 'polypeptide(L)'
;MIYDTNLLIGHIRKRSLPIIQTVIPIVVVGELEAFSLKADWGAQKIDFMRYLIDRYPIADIESDVIPVYAQIDAFSQGKLQTAPLNSSARNMGKNDIWIAATALYLDVELHTTDNDFDHLPALGLRLVKH
;
A
#
# COMPACT_ATOMS: atom_id res chain seq x y z
N MET A 1 4.27 9.26 -4.86
CA MET A 1 3.64 7.97 -5.20
C MET A 1 3.87 6.98 -4.09
N ILE A 2 3.00 6.00 -3.94
CA ILE A 2 3.08 4.92 -2.96
C ILE A 2 3.30 3.62 -3.72
N TYR A 3 4.23 2.80 -3.23
CA TYR A 3 4.41 1.43 -3.70
C TYR A 3 3.78 0.50 -2.67
N ASP A 4 3.07 -0.53 -3.14
CA ASP A 4 2.66 -1.60 -2.27
C ASP A 4 3.88 -2.31 -1.63
N THR A 5 3.59 -3.13 -0.63
CA THR A 5 4.63 -3.86 0.11
C THR A 5 5.41 -4.80 -0.81
N ASN A 6 4.77 -5.44 -1.78
CA ASN A 6 5.39 -6.40 -2.69
C ASN A 6 6.44 -5.75 -3.60
N LEU A 7 6.16 -4.56 -4.13
CA LEU A 7 7.12 -3.79 -4.91
C LEU A 7 8.32 -3.34 -4.07
N LEU A 8 8.10 -2.87 -2.84
CA LEU A 8 9.21 -2.48 -1.95
C LEU A 8 10.07 -3.68 -1.53
N ILE A 9 9.47 -4.85 -1.28
CA ILE A 9 10.22 -6.11 -1.09
C ILE A 9 11.09 -6.41 -2.33
N GLY A 10 10.54 -6.20 -3.53
CA GLY A 10 11.28 -6.34 -4.79
C GLY A 10 12.51 -5.43 -4.85
N HIS A 11 12.36 -4.16 -4.48
CA HIS A 11 13.46 -3.20 -4.39
C HIS A 11 14.55 -3.64 -3.39
N ILE A 12 14.14 -4.09 -2.20
CA ILE A 12 15.06 -4.57 -1.15
C ILE A 12 15.84 -5.80 -1.62
N ARG A 13 15.15 -6.77 -2.25
CA ARG A 13 15.80 -7.98 -2.80
C ARG A 13 16.85 -7.66 -3.87
N LYS A 14 16.57 -6.66 -4.72
CA LYS A 14 17.47 -6.18 -5.77
C LYS A 14 18.52 -5.19 -5.27
N ARG A 15 18.46 -4.76 -4.00
CA ARG A 15 19.27 -3.66 -3.44
C ARG A 15 19.22 -2.39 -4.29
N SER A 16 18.01 -2.09 -4.75
CA SER A 16 17.72 -0.91 -5.58
C SER A 16 16.79 0.01 -4.81
N LEU A 17 16.92 1.31 -5.03
CA LEU A 17 16.00 2.27 -4.45
C LEU A 17 14.80 2.48 -5.38
N PRO A 18 13.59 2.69 -4.82
CA PRO A 18 12.48 3.24 -5.59
C PRO A 18 12.80 4.68 -6.02
N ILE A 19 11.91 5.30 -6.79
CA ILE A 19 12.16 6.67 -7.24
C ILE A 19 12.06 7.67 -6.08
N ILE A 20 12.66 8.85 -6.23
CA ILE A 20 12.83 9.78 -5.10
C ILE A 20 11.52 10.37 -4.55
N GLN A 21 10.44 10.38 -5.35
CA GLN A 21 9.11 10.88 -4.96
C GLN A 21 8.23 9.82 -4.25
N THR A 22 8.83 8.69 -3.84
CA THR A 22 8.13 7.65 -3.09
C THR A 22 7.81 8.10 -1.66
N VAL A 23 6.59 7.82 -1.22
CA VAL A 23 6.13 7.93 0.17
C VAL A 23 5.82 6.53 0.67
N ILE A 24 6.20 6.21 1.90
CA ILE A 24 6.00 4.88 2.48
C ILE A 24 4.92 4.99 3.58
N PRO A 25 3.74 4.38 3.40
CA PRO A 25 2.77 4.28 4.50
C PRO A 25 3.38 3.53 5.69
N ILE A 26 3.10 3.98 6.92
CA ILE A 26 3.59 3.32 8.14
C ILE A 26 3.15 1.85 8.21
N VAL A 27 2.01 1.51 7.60
CA VAL A 27 1.54 0.12 7.47
C VAL A 27 2.51 -0.73 6.66
N VAL A 28 3.05 -0.20 5.56
CA VAL A 28 4.04 -0.89 4.74
C VAL A 28 5.34 -1.10 5.52
N VAL A 29 5.75 -0.13 6.35
CA VAL A 29 6.91 -0.30 7.25
C VAL A 29 6.68 -1.49 8.19
N GLY A 30 5.50 -1.58 8.81
CA GLY A 30 5.13 -2.72 9.65
C GLY A 30 5.13 -4.05 8.90
N GLU A 31 4.62 -4.07 7.67
CA GLU A 31 4.64 -5.29 6.84
C GLU A 31 6.05 -5.70 6.43
N LEU A 32 6.92 -4.76 6.10
CA LEU A 32 8.33 -5.01 5.76
C LEU A 32 9.08 -5.61 6.95
N GLU A 33 8.95 -5.02 8.13
CA GLU A 33 9.56 -5.53 9.37
C GLU A 33 9.05 -6.95 9.67
N ALA A 34 7.72 -7.16 9.65
CA ALA A 34 7.13 -8.47 9.89
C ALA A 34 7.57 -9.51 8.84
N PHE A 35 7.67 -9.12 7.57
CA PHE A 35 8.14 -9.99 6.50
C PHE A 35 9.62 -10.35 6.67
N SER A 36 10.47 -9.39 7.07
CA SER A 36 11.90 -9.62 7.29
C SER A 36 12.15 -10.69 8.36
N LEU A 37 11.36 -10.68 9.44
CA LEU A 37 11.42 -11.65 10.51
C LEU A 37 10.94 -13.04 10.06
N LYS A 38 9.81 -13.10 9.34
CA LYS A 38 9.25 -14.36 8.83
C LYS A 38 10.14 -15.02 7.78
N ALA A 39 10.81 -14.21 6.95
CA ALA A 39 11.63 -14.67 5.84
C ALA A 39 13.11 -14.88 6.21
N ASP A 40 13.47 -14.75 7.50
CA ASP A 40 14.83 -14.88 8.02
C ASP A 40 15.86 -14.09 7.20
N TRP A 41 15.59 -12.80 6.99
CA TRP A 41 16.49 -11.96 6.21
C TRP A 41 17.83 -11.77 6.93
N GLY A 42 18.92 -12.12 6.25
CA GLY A 42 20.26 -11.83 6.74
C GLY A 42 20.55 -10.32 6.83
N ALA A 43 21.56 -9.96 7.63
CA ALA A 43 21.94 -8.59 7.98
C ALA A 43 21.95 -7.63 6.79
N GLN A 44 22.53 -8.03 5.66
CA GLN A 44 22.63 -7.16 4.46
C GLN A 44 21.26 -6.71 3.92
N LYS A 45 20.21 -7.54 4.00
CA LYS A 45 18.85 -7.14 3.57
C LYS A 45 18.18 -6.26 4.61
N ILE A 46 18.37 -6.57 5.89
CA ILE A 46 17.83 -5.77 7.00
C ILE A 46 18.44 -4.35 6.98
N ASP A 47 19.75 -4.24 6.81
CA ASP A 47 20.44 -2.95 6.75
C ASP A 47 19.97 -2.12 5.56
N PHE A 48 19.77 -2.76 4.39
CA PHE A 48 19.24 -2.07 3.23
C PHE A 48 17.77 -1.65 3.40
N MET A 49 16.95 -2.49 4.02
CA MET A 49 15.55 -2.17 4.34
C MET A 49 15.48 -0.94 5.25
N ARG A 50 16.27 -0.91 6.33
CA ARG A 50 16.33 0.23 7.25
C ARG A 50 16.82 1.50 6.56
N TYR A 51 17.90 1.39 5.79
CA TYR A 51 18.40 2.51 4.97
C TYR A 51 17.34 3.05 3.99
N LEU A 52 16.54 2.16 3.37
CA LEU A 52 15.44 2.56 2.51
C LEU A 52 14.37 3.28 3.32
N ILE A 53 13.91 2.73 4.45
CA ILE A 53 12.88 3.34 5.30
C ILE A 53 13.31 4.73 5.79
N ASP A 54 14.55 4.87 6.26
CA ASP A 54 15.09 6.14 6.76
C ASP A 54 15.24 7.22 5.67
N ARG A 55 15.28 6.80 4.39
CA ARG A 55 15.48 7.70 3.25
C ARG A 55 14.19 8.35 2.75
N TYR A 56 13.04 7.70 2.90
CA TYR A 56 11.78 8.14 2.32
C TYR A 56 10.84 8.72 3.38
N PRO A 57 10.02 9.72 3.02
CA PRO A 57 8.98 10.20 3.93
C PRO A 57 8.01 9.07 4.28
N ILE A 58 7.75 8.93 5.58
CA ILE A 58 6.76 8.01 6.11
C ILE A 58 5.43 8.75 6.24
N ALA A 59 4.35 8.17 5.72
CA ALA A 59 2.99 8.64 5.95
C ALA A 59 2.36 7.85 7.10
N ASP A 60 2.15 8.53 8.23
CA ASP A 60 1.42 7.98 9.38
C ASP A 60 -0.09 7.87 9.11
N ILE A 61 -0.79 7.10 9.94
CA ILE A 61 -2.25 7.03 9.90
C ILE A 61 -2.84 8.16 10.74
N GLU A 62 -3.40 9.15 10.06
CA GLU A 62 -4.16 10.24 10.66
C GLU A 62 -5.65 9.91 10.76
N SER A 63 -6.39 10.60 11.65
CA SER A 63 -7.84 10.39 11.80
C SER A 63 -8.60 10.61 10.50
N ASP A 64 -8.09 11.51 9.66
CA ASP A 64 -8.73 11.91 8.41
C ASP A 64 -8.65 10.83 7.31
N VAL A 65 -7.80 9.82 7.48
CA VAL A 65 -7.72 8.63 6.61
C VAL A 65 -8.84 7.63 6.93
N ILE A 66 -9.37 7.64 8.16
CA ILE A 66 -10.36 6.64 8.63
C ILE A 66 -11.64 6.61 7.77
N PRO A 67 -12.25 7.76 7.39
CA PRO A 67 -13.42 7.74 6.50
C PRO A 67 -13.10 7.14 5.13
N VAL A 68 -11.91 7.41 4.59
CA VAL A 68 -11.45 6.88 3.30
C VAL A 68 -11.28 5.36 3.39
N TYR A 69 -10.68 4.87 4.46
CA TYR A 69 -10.58 3.44 4.75
C TYR A 69 -11.95 2.76 4.78
N ALA A 70 -12.89 3.32 5.55
CA ALA A 70 -14.23 2.75 5.69
C ALA A 70 -14.99 2.73 4.35
N GLN A 71 -14.82 3.78 3.54
CA GLN A 71 -15.39 3.85 2.20
C GLN A 71 -14.82 2.75 1.29
N ILE A 72 -13.50 2.55 1.29
CA ILE A 72 -12.85 1.51 0.50
C ILE A 72 -13.32 0.12 0.96
N ASP A 73 -13.33 -0.19 2.26
CA ASP A 73 -13.79 -1.50 2.76
C ASP A 73 -15.26 -1.77 2.38
N ALA A 74 -16.14 -0.80 2.59
CA ALA A 74 -17.56 -0.91 2.22
C ALA A 74 -17.75 -1.08 0.70
N PHE A 75 -16.99 -0.34 -0.11
CA PHE A 75 -17.03 -0.44 -1.57
C PHE A 75 -16.52 -1.81 -2.06
N SER A 76 -15.37 -2.25 -1.57
CA SER A 76 -14.77 -3.54 -1.88
C SER A 76 -15.71 -4.70 -1.52
N GLN A 77 -16.47 -4.57 -0.44
CA GLN A 77 -17.46 -5.56 -0.02
C GLN A 77 -18.80 -5.47 -0.79
N GLY A 78 -18.95 -4.53 -1.73
CA GLY A 78 -20.20 -4.28 -2.47
C GLY A 78 -21.34 -3.76 -1.59
N LYS A 79 -21.02 -3.16 -0.44
CA LYS A 79 -21.97 -2.68 0.57
C LYS A 79 -22.13 -1.15 0.57
N LEU A 80 -21.33 -0.44 -0.22
CA LEU A 80 -21.42 1.01 -0.34
C LEU A 80 -22.58 1.40 -1.27
N GLN A 81 -23.69 1.85 -0.70
CA GLN A 81 -24.92 2.18 -1.46
C GLN A 81 -24.71 3.30 -2.49
N THR A 82 -23.84 4.26 -2.18
CA THR A 82 -23.56 5.41 -3.05
C THR A 82 -22.66 5.06 -4.24
N ALA A 83 -21.99 3.91 -4.20
CA ALA A 83 -21.09 3.44 -5.24
C ALA A 83 -21.18 1.91 -5.32
N PRO A 84 -22.16 1.35 -6.06
CA PRO A 84 -22.31 -0.09 -6.15
C PRO A 84 -21.13 -0.72 -6.90
N LEU A 85 -20.65 -1.85 -6.38
CA LEU A 85 -19.65 -2.66 -7.05
C LEU A 85 -20.34 -3.52 -8.13
N ASN A 86 -19.94 -3.37 -9.39
CA ASN A 86 -20.52 -4.12 -10.52
C ASN A 86 -20.01 -5.57 -10.62
N SER A 87 -19.44 -6.11 -9.54
CA SER A 87 -18.86 -7.45 -9.46
C SER A 87 -19.17 -8.09 -8.10
N SER A 88 -18.74 -9.34 -7.92
CA SER A 88 -18.69 -9.94 -6.59
C SER A 88 -17.81 -9.13 -5.64
N ALA A 89 -18.07 -9.26 -4.33
CA ALA A 89 -17.22 -8.69 -3.30
C ALA A 89 -15.74 -9.03 -3.54
N ARG A 90 -14.88 -8.04 -3.31
CA ARG A 90 -13.42 -8.14 -3.36
C ARG A 90 -12.90 -8.15 -1.92
N ASN A 91 -12.40 -9.30 -1.50
CA ASN A 91 -11.71 -9.40 -0.22
C ASN A 91 -10.31 -8.83 -0.38
N MET A 92 -10.01 -7.80 0.41
CA MET A 92 -8.69 -7.18 0.46
C MET A 92 -8.03 -7.46 1.80
N GLY A 93 -6.70 -7.55 1.83
CA GLY A 93 -5.95 -7.54 3.06
C GLY A 93 -6.22 -6.24 3.83
N LYS A 94 -6.27 -6.32 5.17
CA LYS A 94 -6.56 -5.13 5.98
C LYS A 94 -5.48 -4.06 5.83
N ASN A 95 -4.24 -4.46 5.57
CA ASN A 95 -3.14 -3.56 5.26
C ASN A 95 -3.28 -2.95 3.86
N ASP A 96 -3.70 -3.72 2.86
CA ASP A 96 -3.96 -3.22 1.51
C ASP A 96 -5.01 -2.09 1.50
N ILE A 97 -6.06 -2.22 2.32
CA ILE A 97 -7.06 -1.16 2.47
C ILE A 97 -6.43 0.11 3.05
N TRP A 98 -5.55 0.00 4.05
CA TRP A 98 -4.84 1.17 4.59
C TRP A 98 -3.88 1.79 3.57
N ILE A 99 -3.17 0.97 2.80
CA ILE A 99 -2.27 1.45 1.73
C ILE A 99 -3.07 2.22 0.69
N ALA A 100 -4.18 1.66 0.21
CA ALA A 100 -5.07 2.30 -0.75
C ALA A 100 -5.72 3.58 -0.18
N ALA A 101 -6.16 3.55 1.08
CA ALA A 101 -6.73 4.71 1.76
C ALA A 101 -5.71 5.85 1.87
N THR A 102 -4.46 5.52 2.23
CA THR A 102 -3.37 6.50 2.31
C THR A 102 -3.07 7.11 0.93
N ALA A 103 -3.01 6.28 -0.11
CA ALA A 103 -2.78 6.76 -1.48
C ALA A 103 -3.91 7.68 -1.97
N LEU A 104 -5.16 7.30 -1.71
CA LEU A 104 -6.33 8.08 -2.09
C LEU A 104 -6.43 9.39 -1.29
N TYR A 105 -6.17 9.35 0.02
CA TYR A 105 -6.20 10.53 0.89
C TYR A 105 -5.14 11.56 0.52
N LEU A 106 -3.91 11.12 0.21
CA LEU A 106 -2.83 12.00 -0.20
C LEU A 106 -2.94 12.45 -1.66
N ASP A 107 -3.95 11.95 -2.40
CA ASP A 107 -4.07 12.07 -3.85
C ASP A 107 -2.73 11.79 -4.56
N VAL A 108 -2.23 10.57 -4.40
CA VAL A 108 -1.01 10.09 -5.07
C VAL A 108 -1.24 8.76 -5.78
N GLU A 109 -0.38 8.45 -6.74
CA GLU A 109 -0.42 7.16 -7.44
C GLU A 109 -0.09 6.01 -6.48
N LEU A 110 -0.86 4.93 -6.56
CA LEU A 110 -0.54 3.63 -5.97
C LEU A 110 0.01 2.71 -7.06
N HIS A 111 1.22 2.20 -6.87
CA HIS A 111 1.82 1.21 -7.75
C HIS A 111 1.75 -0.17 -7.11
N THR A 112 1.39 -1.17 -7.90
CA THR A 112 1.23 -2.55 -7.44
C THR A 112 1.41 -3.54 -8.59
N THR A 113 1.74 -4.79 -8.27
CA THR A 113 1.60 -5.95 -9.18
C THR A 113 0.31 -6.74 -8.92
N ASP A 114 -0.37 -6.49 -7.79
CA ASP A 114 -1.47 -7.28 -7.30
C ASP A 114 -2.80 -6.79 -7.86
N ASN A 115 -3.73 -7.71 -8.11
CA ASN A 115 -5.05 -7.42 -8.67
C ASN A 115 -6.07 -6.98 -7.61
N ASP A 116 -5.68 -6.97 -6.34
CA ASP A 116 -6.56 -6.64 -5.22
C ASP A 116 -7.01 -5.18 -5.21
N PHE A 117 -6.32 -4.31 -5.96
CA PHE A 117 -6.61 -2.88 -6.07
C PHE A 117 -7.41 -2.52 -7.34
N ASP A 118 -7.64 -3.46 -8.26
CA ASP A 118 -8.10 -3.18 -9.63
C ASP A 118 -9.48 -2.50 -9.71
N HIS A 119 -10.32 -2.65 -8.69
CA HIS A 119 -11.65 -2.02 -8.63
C HIS A 119 -11.62 -0.61 -8.05
N LEU A 120 -10.55 -0.22 -7.35
CA LEU A 120 -10.47 1.06 -6.64
C LEU A 120 -10.34 2.32 -7.51
N PRO A 121 -9.95 2.27 -8.80
CA PRO A 121 -10.09 3.42 -9.68
C PRO A 121 -11.52 3.97 -9.76
N ALA A 122 -12.54 3.14 -9.50
CA ALA A 122 -13.94 3.59 -9.40
C ALA A 122 -14.19 4.56 -8.22
N LEU A 123 -13.32 4.56 -7.21
CA LEU A 123 -13.33 5.52 -6.09
C LEU A 123 -12.35 6.69 -6.30
N GLY A 124 -11.72 6.80 -7.47
CA GLY A 124 -10.75 7.84 -7.79
C GLY A 124 -9.30 7.49 -7.47
N LEU A 125 -9.00 6.26 -7.05
CA LEU A 125 -7.60 5.84 -6.82
C LEU A 125 -6.82 5.82 -8.13
N ARG A 126 -5.70 6.56 -8.16
CA ARG A 126 -4.77 6.57 -9.30
C ARG A 126 -3.88 5.32 -9.25
N LEU A 127 -4.31 4.25 -9.89
CA LEU A 127 -3.62 2.95 -9.88
C LEU A 127 -2.65 2.79 -11.05
N VAL A 128 -1.44 2.32 -10.79
CA VAL A 128 -0.41 1.99 -11.79
C VAL A 128 0.02 0.53 -11.64
N LYS A 129 -0.14 -0.27 -12.70
CA LYS A 129 0.20 -1.71 -12.72
C LYS A 129 1.59 -1.95 -13.32
N HIS A 130 2.35 -2.88 -12.75
CA HIS A 130 3.68 -3.31 -13.23
C HIS A 130 3.73 -4.78 -13.60
#